data_AF-A0A318SR05-F1
#
_entry.id   AF-A0A318SR05-F1
#
_cell.length_a   1.000
_cell.length_b   1.000
_cell.length_c   1.000
_cell.angle_alpha   90.00
_cell.angle_beta   90.00
_cell.angle_gamma   90.00
#
_symmetry.space_group_name_H-M   'P 1'
#
loop_
_entity.id
_entity.type
_entity.pdbx_description
1 polymer ?
#
loop_
_entity_poly.entity_id
_entity_poly.type
_entity_poly.pdbx_seq_one_letter_code
_entity_poly.pdbx_strand_id
1 'polypeptide(L)'
;MEEVLQTLGWIAVVLLALVGLVAGWVAGLVTGGNKAAYMIIGAIAAIAAPFVLALLGITAVIGAGLVALLIAAAVFVAVVLAIVLAIRSKR
;
A
#
# COMPACT_ATOMS: atom_id res chain seq x y z
N MET A 1 -1.26 26.83 -9.29
CA MET A 1 -0.44 25.88 -8.52
C MET A 1 -1.30 24.92 -7.70
N GLU A 2 -2.43 25.40 -7.16
CA GLU A 2 -3.39 24.56 -6.43
C GLU A 2 -3.94 23.38 -7.27
N GLU A 3 -4.46 23.64 -8.48
CA GLU A 3 -5.04 22.58 -9.32
C GLU A 3 -4.02 21.47 -9.67
N VAL A 4 -2.78 21.84 -9.98
CA VAL A 4 -1.71 20.87 -10.29
C VAL A 4 -1.43 19.96 -9.11
N LEU A 5 -1.31 20.53 -7.90
CA LEU A 5 -1.06 19.75 -6.69
C LEU A 5 -2.26 18.87 -6.33
N GLN A 6 -3.48 19.38 -6.49
CA GLN A 6 -4.70 18.62 -6.30
C GLN A 6 -4.80 17.43 -7.27
N THR A 7 -4.56 17.64 -8.56
CA THR A 7 -4.55 16.56 -9.56
C THR A 7 -3.48 15.52 -9.24
N LEU A 8 -2.26 15.93 -8.88
CA LEU A 8 -1.20 15.01 -8.48
C LEU A 8 -1.55 14.22 -7.22
N GLY A 9 -2.20 14.84 -6.24
CA GLY A 9 -2.68 14.17 -5.04
C GLY A 9 -3.69 13.06 -5.37
N TRP A 10 -4.66 13.35 -6.24
CA TRP A 10 -5.62 12.34 -6.70
C TRP A 10 -4.96 11.23 -7.49
N ILE A 11 -4.02 11.56 -8.40
CA ILE A 11 -3.24 10.55 -9.14
C ILE A 11 -2.50 9.64 -8.15
N ALA A 12 -1.85 10.20 -7.12
CA ALA A 12 -1.14 9.42 -6.12
C ALA A 12 -2.07 8.47 -5.37
N VAL A 13 -3.24 8.93 -4.92
CA VAL A 13 -4.23 8.09 -4.22
C VAL A 13 -4.73 6.95 -5.11
N VAL A 14 -5.03 7.22 -6.38
CA VAL A 14 -5.47 6.19 -7.33
C VAL A 14 -4.35 5.16 -7.56
N LEU A 15 -3.11 5.62 -7.78
CA LEU A 15 -1.97 4.71 -7.97
C LEU A 15 -1.70 3.86 -6.73
N LEU A 16 -1.76 4.45 -5.53
CA LEU A 16 -1.64 3.71 -4.26
C LEU A 16 -2.72 2.65 -4.12
N ALA A 17 -3.98 3.00 -4.40
CA ALA A 17 -5.08 2.05 -4.37
C ALA A 17 -4.84 0.89 -5.35
N LEU A 18 -4.40 1.17 -6.58
CA LEU A 18 -4.07 0.14 -7.57
C LEU A 18 -2.91 -0.76 -7.10
N VAL A 19 -1.84 -0.20 -6.55
CA VAL A 19 -0.72 -0.97 -5.97
C VAL A 19 -1.22 -1.89 -4.87
N GLY A 20 -2.05 -1.38 -3.96
CA GLY A 20 -2.62 -2.17 -2.87
C GLY A 20 -3.54 -3.28 -3.36
N LEU A 21 -4.40 -3.00 -4.34
CA LEU A 21 -5.28 -3.98 -4.95
C LEU A 21 -4.50 -5.09 -5.64
N VAL A 22 -3.49 -4.74 -6.45
CA VAL A 22 -2.65 -5.71 -7.16
C VAL A 22 -1.89 -6.59 -6.16
N ALA A 23 -1.25 -5.99 -5.15
CA ALA A 23 -0.52 -6.74 -4.13
C ALA A 23 -1.46 -7.67 -3.33
N GLY A 24 -2.63 -7.18 -2.93
CA GLY A 24 -3.66 -7.97 -2.26
C GLY A 24 -4.20 -9.11 -3.11
N TRP A 25 -4.42 -8.87 -4.40
CA TRP A 25 -4.84 -9.90 -5.34
C TRP A 25 -3.78 -11.00 -5.48
N VAL A 26 -2.50 -10.63 -5.64
CA VAL A 26 -1.37 -11.57 -5.68
C VAL A 26 -1.30 -12.39 -4.39
N ALA A 27 -1.42 -11.77 -3.21
CA ALA A 27 -1.45 -12.50 -1.94
C ALA A 27 -2.64 -13.49 -1.86
N GLY A 28 -3.81 -13.10 -2.36
CA GLY A 28 -4.96 -13.98 -2.46
C GLY A 28 -4.74 -15.17 -3.40
N LEU A 29 -4.00 -14.99 -4.51
CA LEU A 29 -3.61 -16.07 -5.40
C LEU A 29 -2.62 -17.04 -4.74
N VAL A 30 -1.58 -16.50 -4.09
CA VAL A 30 -0.53 -17.31 -3.43
C VAL A 30 -1.09 -18.17 -2.30
N THR A 31 -2.11 -17.68 -1.60
CA THR A 31 -2.60 -18.32 -0.37
C THR A 31 -3.86 -19.15 -0.59
N GLY A 32 -4.44 -19.12 -1.79
CA GLY A 32 -5.69 -19.81 -2.11
C GLY A 32 -6.91 -19.29 -1.33
N GLY A 33 -6.77 -18.21 -0.56
CA GLY A 33 -7.83 -17.66 0.30
C GLY A 33 -8.77 -16.71 -0.44
N ASN A 34 -9.67 -16.06 0.32
CA ASN A 34 -10.61 -15.08 -0.23
C ASN A 34 -9.86 -13.86 -0.79
N LYS A 35 -9.76 -13.81 -2.13
CA LYS A 35 -9.07 -12.74 -2.88
C LYS A 35 -9.62 -11.36 -2.59
N ALA A 36 -10.94 -11.23 -2.43
CA ALA A 36 -11.58 -9.94 -2.14
C ALA A 36 -11.12 -9.38 -0.79
N ALA A 37 -10.99 -10.24 0.23
CA ALA A 37 -10.49 -9.82 1.54
C ALA A 37 -9.05 -9.30 1.46
N TYR A 38 -8.16 -10.01 0.74
CA TYR A 38 -6.77 -9.57 0.58
C TYR A 38 -6.64 -8.29 -0.25
N MET A 39 -7.45 -8.12 -1.30
CA MET A 39 -7.49 -6.89 -2.08
C MET A 39 -7.90 -5.68 -1.22
N ILE A 40 -8.92 -5.83 -0.39
CA ILE A 40 -9.37 -4.76 0.54
C ILE A 40 -8.26 -4.41 1.53
N ILE A 41 -7.64 -5.42 2.16
CA ILE A 41 -6.52 -5.23 3.10
C ILE A 41 -5.36 -4.52 2.40
N GLY A 42 -5.00 -4.96 1.20
CA GLY A 42 -3.91 -4.38 0.42
C GLY A 42 -4.16 -2.91 0.05
N ALA A 43 -5.37 -2.57 -0.40
CA ALA A 43 -5.75 -1.19 -0.71
C ALA A 43 -5.68 -0.29 0.53
N ILE A 44 -6.24 -0.73 1.66
CA ILE A 44 -6.19 0.02 2.93
C ILE A 44 -4.74 0.21 3.38
N ALA A 45 -3.92 -0.85 3.34
CA ALA A 45 -2.52 -0.78 3.71
C ALA A 45 -1.72 0.19 2.82
N ALA A 46 -1.97 0.20 1.51
CA ALA A 46 -1.28 1.08 0.57
C ALA A 46 -1.60 2.55 0.81
N ILE A 47 -2.88 2.86 1.04
CA ILE A 47 -3.34 4.21 1.34
C ILE A 47 -2.83 4.66 2.73
N ALA A 48 -2.76 3.75 3.70
CA ALA A 48 -2.22 4.03 5.03
C ALA A 48 -0.70 4.22 5.04
N ALA A 49 0.03 3.59 4.11
CA ALA A 49 1.49 3.61 4.05
C ALA A 49 2.11 5.01 4.20
N PRO A 50 1.73 6.05 3.43
CA PRO A 50 2.31 7.39 3.59
C PRO A 50 2.18 7.94 5.01
N PHE A 51 1.05 7.71 5.66
CA PHE A 51 0.81 8.21 7.03
C PHE A 51 1.63 7.44 8.06
N VAL A 52 1.73 6.12 7.91
CA VAL A 52 2.54 5.28 8.79
C VAL A 52 4.02 5.62 8.63
N LEU A 53 4.51 5.73 7.40
CA LEU A 53 5.90 6.10 7.13
C LEU A 53 6.23 7.53 7.61
N ALA A 54 5.28 8.45 7.49
CA ALA A 54 5.42 9.81 8.01
C ALA A 54 5.50 9.81 9.55
N LEU A 55 4.64 9.04 10.21
CA LEU A 55 4.64 8.89 11.67
C LEU A 55 5.95 8.28 12.18
N LEU A 56 6.55 7.37 11.40
CA LEU A 56 7.87 6.79 11.69
C LEU A 56 9.04 7.72 11.34
N GLY A 57 8.78 8.91 10.78
CA GLY A 57 9.83 9.87 10.38
C GLY A 57 10.64 9.45 9.16
N ILE A 58 10.22 8.41 8.43
CA ILE A 58 10.98 7.80 7.32
C ILE A 58 10.82 8.63 6.04
N THR A 59 9.74 9.40 5.91
CA THR A 59 9.44 10.19 4.70
C THR A 59 10.51 11.24 4.37
N ALA A 60 11.25 11.73 5.38
CA ALA A 60 12.38 12.65 5.17
C ALA A 60 13.56 12.00 4.43
N VAL A 61 13.73 10.68 4.55
CA VAL A 61 14.85 9.92 3.95
C VAL A 61 14.55 9.54 2.50
N ILE A 62 13.29 9.29 2.17
CA ILE A 62 12.84 8.74 0.88
C ILE A 62 12.76 9.83 -0.21
N GLY A 63 12.69 11.10 0.18
CA GLY A 63 12.37 12.21 -0.71
C GLY A 63 10.89 12.24 -1.08
N ALA A 64 10.33 13.43 -1.34
CA ALA A 64 8.89 13.63 -1.57
C ALA A 64 8.40 13.21 -2.98
N GLY A 65 9.10 12.30 -3.66
CA GLY A 65 8.79 11.90 -5.03
C GLY A 65 7.69 10.84 -5.11
N LEU A 66 6.80 10.96 -6.09
CA LEU A 66 5.70 10.01 -6.31
C LEU A 66 6.21 8.57 -6.51
N VAL A 67 7.28 8.38 -7.28
CA VAL A 67 7.86 7.04 -7.52
C VAL A 67 8.38 6.43 -6.21
N ALA A 68 9.08 7.21 -5.39
CA ALA A 68 9.63 6.76 -4.13
C ALA A 68 8.49 6.39 -3.14
N LEU A 69 7.42 7.18 -3.12
CA LEU A 69 6.19 6.88 -2.37
C LEU A 69 5.56 5.55 -2.82
N LEU A 70 5.42 5.30 -4.12
CA LEU A 70 4.82 4.06 -4.63
C LEU A 70 5.64 2.83 -4.28
N ILE A 71 6.98 2.91 -4.36
CA ILE A 71 7.87 1.82 -3.95
C ILE A 71 7.73 1.55 -2.46
N ALA A 72 7.78 2.59 -1.62
CA ALA A 72 7.67 2.44 -0.17
C ALA A 72 6.30 1.87 0.23
N ALA A 73 5.22 2.32 -0.40
CA ALA A 73 3.89 1.78 -0.19
C ALA A 73 3.78 0.30 -0.61
N ALA A 74 4.36 -0.08 -1.75
CA ALA A 74 4.39 -1.48 -2.18
C ALA A 74 5.10 -2.39 -1.16
N VAL A 75 6.25 -1.93 -0.62
CA VAL A 75 6.98 -2.65 0.43
C VAL A 75 6.13 -2.75 1.71
N PHE A 76 5.52 -1.65 2.15
CA PHE A 76 4.67 -1.63 3.33
C PHE A 76 3.48 -2.61 3.20
N VAL A 77 2.80 -2.60 2.05
CA VAL A 77 1.69 -3.52 1.77
C VAL A 77 2.16 -4.97 1.80
N ALA A 78 3.31 -5.28 1.19
CA ALA A 78 3.87 -6.62 1.22
C ALA A 78 4.12 -7.11 2.66
N VAL A 79 4.65 -6.24 3.54
CA VAL A 79 4.85 -6.53 4.96
C VAL A 79 3.51 -6.77 5.67
N VAL A 80 2.52 -5.88 5.49
CA VAL A 80 1.19 -6.04 6.11
C VAL A 80 0.54 -7.35 5.68
N LEU A 81 0.56 -7.67 4.38
CA LEU A 81 0.02 -8.91 3.88
C LEU A 81 0.77 -10.12 4.44
N ALA A 82 2.11 -10.09 4.50
CA ALA A 82 2.90 -11.17 5.11
C ALA A 82 2.52 -11.41 6.58
N ILE A 83 2.29 -10.35 7.36
CA ILE A 83 1.81 -10.46 8.74
C ILE A 83 0.43 -11.12 8.79
N VAL A 84 -0.50 -10.67 7.94
CA VAL A 84 -1.85 -11.26 7.85
C VAL A 84 -1.78 -12.75 7.53
N LEU A 85 -0.90 -13.14 6.61
CA LEU A 85 -0.68 -14.54 6.24
C LEU A 85 -0.10 -15.36 7.39
N ALA A 86 0.90 -14.84 8.08
CA ALA A 86 1.49 -15.51 9.24
C ALA A 86 0.47 -15.74 10.36
N ILE A 87 -0.40 -14.76 10.61
CA ILE A 87 -1.47 -14.88 11.63
C ILE A 87 -2.51 -15.93 11.21
N ARG A 88 -2.91 -15.95 9.92
CA ARG A 88 -3.90 -16.91 9.42
C ARG A 88 -3.38 -18.33 9.36
N SER A 89 -2.12 -18.54 9.03
CA SER A 89 -1.50 -19.88 8.99
C SER A 89 -1.46 -20.59 10.34
N LYS A 90 -1.57 -19.84 11.45
CA LYS A 90 -1.48 -20.39 12.81
C LYS A 90 -2.84 -20.83 13.38
N ARG A 91 -3.94 -20.52 12.69
CA ARG A 91 -5.31 -20.94 13.06
C ARG A 91 -5.76 -22.07 12.16
#